data_AF-A0A661CSX9-F1
#
_entry.id   AF-A0A661CSX9-F1
#
_cell.length_a   1.000
_cell.length_b   1.000
_cell.length_c   1.000
_cell.angle_alpha   90.00
_cell.angle_beta   90.00
_cell.angle_gamma   90.00
#
_symmetry.space_group_name_H-M   'P 1'
#
loop_
_entity.id
_entity.type
_entity.pdbx_description
1 polymer ?
#
loop_
_entity_poly.entity_id
_entity_poly.type
_entity_poly.pdbx_seq_one_letter_code
_entity_poly.pdbx_strand_id
1 'polypeptide(L)'
;MKTIIAQLIDDFHERKLPTLVARNNKFVQIPGKANVVIGMRRAGKTFFCYQKMQELVADGIPIVQMLYLNFEDARLLGFTNQDFQTLFDVVVCKP
;
A
#
# COMPACT_ATOMS: atom_id res chain seq x y z
N MET A 1 16.87 -4.84 -7.62
CA MET A 1 15.68 -4.22 -7.02
C MET A 1 14.40 -4.43 -7.84
N LYS A 2 14.39 -4.23 -9.17
CA LYS A 2 13.19 -4.40 -10.03
C LYS A 2 12.38 -5.69 -9.77
N THR A 3 13.03 -6.85 -9.79
CA THR A 3 12.37 -8.15 -9.55
C THR A 3 11.73 -8.24 -8.17
N ILE A 4 12.41 -7.71 -7.15
CA ILE A 4 11.92 -7.70 -5.77
C ILE A 4 10.66 -6.84 -5.64
N ILE A 5 10.67 -5.65 -6.24
CA ILE A 5 9.51 -4.76 -6.27
C ILE A 5 8.33 -5.44 -6.98
N ALA A 6 8.58 -6.06 -8.15
CA ALA A 6 7.53 -6.78 -8.87
C ALA A 6 6.91 -7.88 -8.02
N GLN A 7 7.74 -8.71 -7.39
CA GLN A 7 7.31 -9.77 -6.46
C GLN A 7 6.51 -9.21 -5.28
N LEU A 8 6.97 -8.11 -4.66
CA LEU A 8 6.25 -7.47 -3.55
C LEU A 8 4.83 -7.01 -3.95
N ILE A 9 4.71 -6.50 -5.17
CA ILE A 9 3.42 -6.06 -5.72
C ILE A 9 2.54 -7.27 -6.04
N ASP A 10 3.08 -8.31 -6.68
CA ASP A 10 2.38 -9.57 -6.95
C ASP A 10 1.86 -10.22 -5.66
N ASP A 11 2.74 -10.38 -4.66
CA ASP A 11 2.39 -10.91 -3.34
C ASP A 11 1.24 -10.11 -2.70
N PHE A 12 1.23 -8.80 -2.89
CA PHE A 12 0.17 -7.93 -2.38
C PHE A 12 -1.15 -8.08 -3.14
N HIS A 13 -1.10 -8.26 -4.46
CA HIS A 13 -2.29 -8.44 -5.29
C HIS A 13 -2.96 -9.80 -5.07
N GLU A 14 -2.18 -10.84 -4.76
CA GLU A 14 -2.69 -12.20 -4.53
C GLU A 14 -3.19 -12.42 -3.09
N ARG A 15 -2.66 -11.69 -2.09
CA ARG A 15 -3.09 -11.85 -0.71
C ARG A 15 -4.48 -11.28 -0.46
N LYS A 16 -5.20 -11.91 0.46
CA LYS A 16 -6.42 -11.34 1.04
C LYS A 16 -6.06 -10.23 2.03
N LEU A 17 -6.82 -9.13 2.00
CA LEU A 17 -6.73 -8.11 3.05
C LEU A 17 -7.17 -8.72 4.40
N PRO A 18 -6.48 -8.40 5.51
CA PRO A 18 -6.78 -9.01 6.80
C PRO A 18 -8.18 -8.59 7.30
N THR A 19 -8.83 -9.47 8.06
CA THR A 19 -10.02 -9.09 8.83
C THR A 19 -9.63 -8.04 9.88
N LEU A 20 -10.45 -7.00 10.01
CA LEU A 20 -10.18 -5.89 10.92
C LEU A 20 -11.44 -5.44 11.65
N VAL A 21 -11.25 -4.79 12.80
CA VAL A 21 -12.30 -4.05 13.49
C VAL A 21 -12.25 -2.62 12.98
N ALA A 22 -13.35 -2.17 12.38
CA ALA A 22 -13.41 -0.84 11.77
C ALA A 22 -13.25 0.26 12.83
N ARG A 23 -12.45 1.28 12.49
CA ARG A 23 -12.36 2.54 13.22
C ARG A 23 -13.42 3.50 12.70
N ASN A 24 -13.97 4.30 13.60
CA ASN A 24 -14.94 5.34 13.25
C ASN A 24 -14.31 6.52 12.48
N ASN A 25 -12.97 6.63 12.49
CA ASN A 25 -12.26 7.63 11.70
C ASN A 25 -12.36 7.32 10.20
N LYS A 26 -12.39 8.37 9.38
CA LYS A 26 -12.40 8.27 7.93
C LYS A 26 -11.27 9.12 7.34
N PHE A 27 -10.74 8.70 6.22
CA PHE A 27 -9.85 9.54 5.43
C PHE A 27 -10.65 10.64 4.74
N VAL A 28 -10.27 11.89 4.95
CA VAL A 28 -10.79 13.02 4.17
C VAL A 28 -9.95 13.12 2.91
N GLN A 29 -10.56 12.93 1.74
CA GLN A 29 -9.86 13.05 0.47
C GLN A 29 -9.83 14.53 0.06
N ILE A 30 -8.63 15.11 0.01
CA ILE A 30 -8.39 16.42 -0.55
C ILE A 30 -7.72 16.21 -1.92
N PRO A 31 -8.34 16.62 -3.04
CA PRO A 31 -7.76 16.44 -4.37
C PRO A 31 -6.32 16.94 -4.45
N GLY A 32 -5.43 16.12 -5.01
CA GLY A 32 -4.02 16.45 -5.16
C GLY A 32 -3.20 16.47 -3.87
N LYS A 33 -3.74 16.00 -2.74
CA LYS A 33 -3.01 15.91 -1.47
C LYS A 33 -2.90 14.47 -0.97
N ALA A 34 -1.74 14.16 -0.42
CA ALA A 34 -1.52 12.91 0.28
C ALA A 34 -2.10 12.95 1.69
N ASN A 35 -2.69 11.84 2.12
CA ASN A 35 -3.12 11.63 3.50
C ASN A 35 -2.00 10.93 4.28
N VAL A 36 -1.75 11.37 5.52
CA VAL A 36 -0.70 10.81 6.38
C VAL A 36 -1.32 10.36 7.71
N VAL A 37 -1.06 9.12 8.10
CA VAL A 37 -1.52 8.55 9.38
C VAL A 37 -0.35 8.50 10.36
N ILE A 38 -0.42 9.28 11.44
CA ILE A 38 0.63 9.38 12.47
C ILE A 38 0.14 8.84 13.82
N GLY A 39 1.08 8.49 14.71
CA GLY A 39 0.78 8.04 16.07
C GLY A 39 1.74 6.97 16.60
N MET A 40 1.52 6.53 17.84
CA MET A 40 2.40 5.60 18.55
C MET A 40 2.53 4.22 17.88
N ARG A 41 3.63 3.50 18.17
CA ARG A 41 3.84 2.10 17.74
C ARG A 41 2.67 1.24 18.23
N ARG A 42 2.21 0.29 17.42
CA ARG A 42 1.07 -0.62 17.71
C ARG A 42 -0.32 0.05 17.86
N ALA A 43 -0.48 1.33 17.56
CA ALA A 43 -1.79 2.01 17.56
C ALA A 43 -2.71 1.63 16.37
N GLY A 44 -2.42 0.56 15.62
CA GLY A 44 -3.26 0.10 14.50
C GLY A 44 -3.24 0.97 13.24
N LYS A 45 -2.17 1.73 12.99
CA LYS A 45 -2.07 2.63 11.82
C LYS A 45 -2.11 1.87 10.49
N THR A 46 -1.34 0.79 10.36
CA THR A 46 -1.35 -0.07 9.17
C THR A 46 -2.73 -0.69 8.93
N PHE A 47 -3.41 -1.11 10.00
CA PHE A 47 -4.78 -1.64 9.92
C PHE A 47 -5.78 -0.56 9.49
N PHE A 48 -5.57 0.70 9.85
CA PHE A 48 -6.39 1.80 9.35
C PHE A 48 -6.19 2.03 7.83
N CYS A 49 -4.97 1.88 7.32
CA CYS A 49 -4.74 1.88 5.86
C CYS A 49 -5.41 0.68 5.18
N TYR A 50 -5.39 -0.51 5.79
CA TYR A 50 -6.10 -1.69 5.25
C TYR A 50 -7.62 -1.52 5.27
N GLN A 51 -8.18 -0.85 6.28
CA GLN A 51 -9.59 -0.47 6.27
C GLN A 51 -9.90 0.40 5.04
N LYS A 52 -9.05 1.38 4.74
CA LYS A 52 -9.28 2.20 3.53
C LYS A 52 -9.17 1.39 2.24
N MET A 53 -8.25 0.42 2.17
CA MET A 53 -8.17 -0.48 1.02
C MET A 53 -9.44 -1.34 0.89
N GLN A 54 -9.99 -1.85 2.00
CA GLN A 54 -11.26 -2.59 1.98
C GLN A 54 -12.44 -1.72 1.54
N GLU A 55 -12.50 -0.46 1.98
CA GLU A 55 -13.48 0.51 1.51
C GLU A 55 -13.36 0.73 -0.01
N LEU A 56 -12.15 0.93 -0.54
CA LEU A 56 -11.93 1.12 -1.98
C LEU A 56 -12.33 -0.13 -2.79
N VAL A 57 -12.05 -1.33 -2.28
CA VAL A 57 -12.50 -2.59 -2.91
C VAL A 57 -14.03 -2.68 -2.90
N ALA A 58 -14.68 -2.32 -1.79
CA ALA A 58 -16.14 -2.29 -1.70
C ALA A 58 -16.76 -1.26 -2.66
N ASP A 59 -16.06 -0.15 -2.93
CA ASP A 59 -16.42 0.87 -3.93
C ASP A 59 -16.14 0.43 -5.37
N GLY A 60 -15.68 -0.81 -5.60
CA GLY A 60 -15.47 -1.40 -6.92
C GLY A 60 -14.07 -1.21 -7.50
N ILE A 61 -13.12 -0.65 -6.74
CA ILE A 61 -11.73 -0.51 -7.19
C ILE A 61 -11.00 -1.84 -6.96
N PRO A 62 -10.52 -2.51 -8.03
CA PRO A 62 -9.88 -3.81 -7.87
C PRO A 62 -8.52 -3.66 -7.20
N ILE A 63 -8.13 -4.66 -6.39
CA ILE A 63 -6.86 -4.62 -5.62
C ILE A 63 -5.62 -4.47 -6.51
N VAL A 64 -5.68 -4.95 -7.75
CA VAL A 64 -4.59 -4.85 -8.74
C VAL A 64 -4.27 -3.40 -9.12
N GLN A 65 -5.21 -2.47 -8.93
CA GLN A 65 -4.98 -1.03 -9.13
C GLN A 65 -4.40 -0.34 -7.88
N MET A 66 -4.16 -1.08 -6.79
CA MET A 66 -3.61 -0.55 -5.56
C MET A 66 -2.13 -0.91 -5.43
N LEU A 67 -1.32 0.07 -5.00
CA LEU A 67 0.08 -0.13 -4.64
C LEU A 67 0.23 -0.10 -3.12
N TYR A 68 0.80 -1.15 -2.56
CA TYR A 68 1.22 -1.21 -1.16
C TYR A 68 2.71 -1.57 -1.09
N LEU A 69 3.48 -0.77 -0.38
CA LEU A 69 4.89 -1.01 -0.14
C LEU A 69 5.19 -0.88 1.36
N ASN A 70 5.79 -1.91 1.93
CA ASN A 70 6.24 -1.92 3.32
C ASN A 70 7.76 -1.78 3.38
N PHE A 71 8.26 -0.60 3.73
CA PHE A 71 9.71 -0.34 3.81
C PHE A 71 10.42 -1.13 4.92
N GLU A 72 9.69 -1.77 5.83
CA GLU A 72 10.27 -2.67 6.84
C GLU A 72 10.48 -4.10 6.30
N ASP A 73 10.05 -4.41 5.07
CA ASP A 73 10.31 -5.72 4.46
C ASP A 73 11.81 -5.89 4.18
N ALA A 74 12.40 -6.97 4.72
CA ALA A 74 13.84 -7.22 4.61
C ALA A 74 14.32 -7.35 3.15
N ARG A 75 13.44 -7.68 2.21
CA ARG A 75 13.78 -7.74 0.78
C ARG A 75 14.13 -6.37 0.19
N LEU A 76 13.67 -5.28 0.82
CA LEU A 76 13.98 -3.90 0.43
C LEU A 76 15.27 -3.37 1.09
N LEU A 77 16.08 -4.23 1.72
CA LEU A 77 17.37 -3.81 2.26
C LEU A 77 18.23 -3.18 1.17
N GLY A 78 18.72 -1.96 1.42
CA GLY A 78 19.49 -1.19 0.45
C GLY A 78 18.65 -0.43 -0.59
N PHE A 79 17.33 -0.32 -0.41
CA PHE A 79 16.49 0.54 -1.25
C PHE A 79 16.94 2.00 -1.15
N THR A 80 17.11 2.63 -2.32
CA THR A 80 17.60 4.00 -2.47
C THR A 80 16.61 4.87 -3.22
N ASN A 81 16.90 6.17 -3.32
CA ASN A 81 16.08 7.10 -4.09
C ASN A 81 16.00 6.74 -5.59
N GLN A 82 17.02 6.08 -6.16
CA GLN A 82 17.02 5.67 -7.56
C GLN A 82 16.00 4.55 -7.83
N ASP A 83 15.68 3.75 -6.80
CA ASP A 83 14.73 2.65 -6.91
C ASP A 83 13.27 3.12 -6.99
N PHE A 84 12.96 4.39 -6.65
CA PHE A 84 11.63 4.95 -6.88
C PHE A 84 11.27 5.03 -8.36
N GLN A 85 12.25 5.32 -9.24
CA GLN A 85 12.00 5.26 -10.68
C GLN A 85 11.69 3.83 -11.11
N THR A 86 12.44 2.87 -10.58
CA THR A 86 12.18 1.44 -10.85
C THR A 86 10.78 1.02 -10.36
N LEU A 87 10.35 1.51 -9.19
CA LEU A 87 9.01 1.28 -8.66
C LEU A 87 7.93 1.80 -9.60
N PHE A 88 8.09 3.03 -10.10
CA PHE A 88 7.17 3.63 -11.06
C PHE A 88 7.10 2.83 -12.35
N ASP A 89 8.24 2.46 -12.92
CA ASP A 89 8.31 1.69 -14.17
C ASP A 89 7.61 0.33 -14.04
N VAL A 90 7.77 -0.35 -12.89
CA VAL A 90 7.10 -1.64 -12.63
C VAL A 90 5.60 -1.48 -12.54
N VAL A 91 5.11 -0.45 -11.85
CA VAL A 91 3.66 -0.22 -11.67
C VAL A 91 2.98 0.17 -12.99
N VAL A 92 3.62 1.02 -13.80
CA VAL A 92 3.04 1.48 -15.07
C VAL A 92 3.08 0.40 -16.16
N CYS A 93 4.11 -0.44 -16.18
CA CYS A 93 4.23 -1.50 -17.18
C CYS A 93 3.38 -2.74 -16.86
N LYS A 94 2.77 -2.81 -15.67
CA LYS A 94 1.95 -3.94 -15.26
C LYS A 94 0.50 -3.71 -15.73
N PRO A 95 -0.10 -4.66 -16.47
CA PRO A 95 -1.45 -4.51 -17.02
C PRO A 95 -2.55 -4.58 -15.95
#